data_AF-Q64RQ1-F1
#
_entry.id   AF-Q64RQ1-F1
#
_cell.length_a   1.000
_cell.length_b   1.000
_cell.length_c   1.000
_cell.angle_alpha   90.00
_cell.angle_beta   90.00
_cell.angle_gamma   90.00
#
_symmetry.space_group_name_H-M   'P 1'
#
loop_
_entity.id
_entity.type
_entity.pdbx_description
1 polymer ?
#
loop_
_entity_poly.entity_id
_entity_poly.type
_entity_poly.pdbx_seq_one_letter_code
_entity_poly.pdbx_strand_id
1 'polypeptide(L)'
;MIKQTAEIFEILSKGGFISSDSTNPNIRQLYTVIEDNQSELYDFFAAINFVLESGNEYYYFSRRENKVDLERKLEIAVRWIDVLDFIKTYDAAFSSGFRFQPADMVVKVGTDLELKEKLTGLKKLTGREKHEEMIDKIVNDLKRDGFIELENEITSTYKVVAAFGYLEELVACINIPEEIQNEIPE
;
A
#
# COMPACT_ATOMS: atom_id res chain seq x y z
N MET A 1 -17.44 -22.94 9.17
CA MET A 1 -17.50 -21.47 9.37
C MET A 1 -16.48 -21.09 10.43
N ILE A 2 -15.37 -20.58 9.94
CA ILE A 2 -14.25 -20.12 10.74
C ILE A 2 -14.71 -18.92 11.58
N LYS A 3 -14.34 -18.90 12.86
CA LYS A 3 -14.84 -17.90 13.83
C LYS A 3 -14.51 -16.47 13.41
N GLN A 4 -13.37 -16.28 12.75
CA GLN A 4 -12.81 -14.99 12.35
C GLN A 4 -13.33 -14.48 10.99
N THR A 5 -14.18 -15.25 10.29
CA THR A 5 -14.65 -14.88 8.94
C THR A 5 -15.29 -13.48 8.89
N ALA A 6 -16.08 -13.10 9.91
CA ALA A 6 -16.71 -11.78 9.97
C ALA A 6 -15.70 -10.63 10.11
N GLU A 7 -14.65 -10.85 10.90
CA GLU A 7 -13.60 -9.86 11.14
C GLU A 7 -12.69 -9.70 9.92
N ILE A 8 -12.30 -10.81 9.30
CA ILE A 8 -11.58 -10.81 8.01
C ILE A 8 -12.38 -10.03 6.97
N PHE A 9 -13.68 -10.30 6.86
CA PHE A 9 -14.56 -9.58 5.95
C PHE A 9 -14.60 -8.08 6.24
N GLU A 10 -14.72 -7.68 7.50
CA GLU A 10 -14.81 -6.26 7.87
C GLU A 10 -13.57 -5.47 7.43
N ILE A 11 -12.38 -6.04 7.57
CA ILE A 11 -11.11 -5.41 7.19
C ILE A 11 -10.99 -5.35 5.66
N LEU A 12 -11.10 -6.51 5.00
CA LEU A 12 -10.80 -6.63 3.58
C LEU A 12 -11.89 -5.99 2.70
N SER A 13 -13.16 -6.01 3.12
CA SER A 13 -14.26 -5.44 2.34
C SER A 13 -14.20 -3.91 2.20
N LYS A 14 -13.46 -3.24 3.08
CA LYS A 14 -13.20 -1.78 3.03
C LYS A 14 -11.95 -1.43 2.21
N GLY A 15 -11.31 -2.42 1.56
CA GLY A 15 -10.07 -2.24 0.81
C GLY A 15 -8.82 -2.26 1.70
N GLY A 16 -8.92 -2.78 2.93
CA GLY A 16 -7.77 -2.97 3.81
C GLY A 16 -6.98 -4.24 3.49
N PHE A 17 -5.89 -4.43 4.22
CA PHE A 17 -4.97 -5.55 4.08
C PHE A 17 -4.84 -6.32 5.39
N ILE A 18 -4.54 -7.61 5.29
CA ILE A 18 -4.11 -8.44 6.41
C ILE A 18 -2.69 -8.91 6.11
N SER A 19 -1.70 -8.33 6.80
CA SER A 19 -0.27 -8.58 6.58
C SER A 19 0.30 -9.46 7.69
N SER A 20 1.18 -10.41 7.33
CA SER A 20 1.84 -11.31 8.29
C SER A 20 2.70 -10.56 9.31
N ASP A 21 3.20 -9.38 8.91
CA ASP A 21 4.18 -8.60 9.63
C ASP A 21 3.59 -7.35 10.31
N SER A 22 2.25 -7.24 10.38
CA SER A 22 1.58 -6.15 11.10
C SER A 22 2.10 -6.03 12.55
N THR A 23 2.25 -4.81 13.03
CA THR A 23 2.51 -4.48 14.44
C THR A 23 1.35 -4.92 15.34
N ASN A 24 0.13 -5.02 14.80
CA ASN A 24 -1.05 -5.49 15.53
C ASN A 24 -1.07 -7.04 15.62
N PRO A 25 -0.97 -7.63 16.83
CA PRO A 25 -0.98 -9.08 17.00
C PRO A 25 -2.25 -9.77 16.48
N ASN A 26 -3.39 -9.09 16.52
CA ASN A 26 -4.64 -9.61 16.01
C ASN A 26 -4.60 -9.77 14.49
N ILE A 27 -4.06 -8.79 13.76
CA ILE A 27 -3.90 -8.88 12.30
C ILE A 27 -2.99 -10.05 11.92
N ARG A 28 -1.89 -10.26 12.65
CA ARG A 28 -1.02 -11.43 12.42
C ARG A 28 -1.75 -12.75 12.68
N GLN A 29 -2.60 -12.81 13.70
CA GLN A 29 -3.43 -13.99 13.95
C GLN A 29 -4.44 -14.22 12.81
N LEU A 30 -5.07 -13.17 12.30
CA LEU A 30 -5.98 -13.27 11.16
C LEU A 30 -5.24 -13.76 9.90
N TYR A 31 -4.00 -13.31 9.68
CA TYR A 31 -3.16 -13.82 8.59
C TYR A 31 -2.99 -15.33 8.68
N THR A 32 -2.59 -15.86 9.84
CA THR A 32 -2.44 -17.32 10.05
C THR A 32 -3.76 -18.05 9.86
N VAL A 33 -4.87 -17.49 10.34
CA VAL A 33 -6.20 -18.08 10.12
C VAL A 33 -6.57 -18.14 8.64
N ILE A 34 -6.23 -17.11 7.86
CA ILE A 34 -6.45 -17.13 6.41
C ILE A 34 -5.58 -18.20 5.75
N GLU A 35 -4.29 -18.24 6.07
CA GLU A 35 -3.33 -19.19 5.53
C GLU A 35 -3.75 -20.64 5.80
N ASP A 36 -4.16 -20.96 7.04
CA ASP A 36 -4.61 -22.31 7.43
C ASP A 36 -5.93 -22.73 6.78
N ASN A 37 -6.76 -21.77 6.33
CA ASN A 37 -8.13 -22.03 5.86
C ASN A 37 -8.43 -21.40 4.49
N GLN A 38 -7.41 -21.24 3.65
CA GLN A 38 -7.47 -20.43 2.43
C GLN A 38 -8.61 -20.89 1.49
N SER A 39 -8.75 -22.19 1.26
CA SER A 39 -9.78 -22.73 0.37
C SER A 39 -11.21 -22.48 0.87
N GLU A 40 -11.49 -22.74 2.15
CA GLU A 40 -12.84 -22.51 2.72
C GLU A 40 -13.21 -21.03 2.69
N LEU A 41 -12.26 -20.14 3.02
CA LEU A 41 -12.49 -18.70 3.00
C LEU A 41 -12.63 -18.15 1.57
N TYR A 42 -11.81 -18.63 0.63
CA TYR A 42 -11.93 -18.27 -0.77
C TYR A 42 -13.33 -18.59 -1.31
N ASP A 43 -13.78 -19.84 -1.13
CA ASP A 43 -15.11 -20.28 -1.61
C ASP A 43 -16.24 -19.49 -0.93
N PHE A 44 -16.12 -19.25 0.37
CA PHE A 44 -17.10 -18.48 1.14
C PHE A 44 -17.23 -17.05 0.65
N PHE A 45 -16.12 -16.34 0.43
CA PHE A 45 -16.14 -14.96 -0.05
C PHE A 45 -16.50 -14.86 -1.53
N ALA A 46 -16.10 -15.83 -2.34
CA ALA A 46 -16.48 -15.90 -3.76
C ALA A 46 -18.00 -15.98 -3.92
N ALA A 47 -18.69 -16.72 -3.04
CA ALA A 47 -20.16 -16.80 -3.03
C ALA A 47 -20.87 -15.45 -2.81
N ILE A 48 -20.17 -14.45 -2.27
CA ILE A 48 -20.67 -13.08 -2.08
C ILE A 48 -19.94 -12.04 -2.95
N ASN A 49 -19.32 -12.47 -4.06
CA ASN A 49 -18.64 -11.64 -5.06
C ASN A 49 -17.36 -10.93 -4.57
N PHE A 50 -16.67 -11.49 -3.58
CA PHE A 50 -15.33 -11.07 -3.19
C PHE A 50 -14.33 -12.18 -3.53
N VAL A 51 -13.21 -11.81 -4.12
CA VAL A 51 -12.11 -12.74 -4.36
C VAL A 51 -11.06 -12.47 -3.31
N LEU A 52 -10.72 -13.50 -2.53
CA LEU A 52 -9.62 -13.44 -1.57
C LEU A 52 -8.30 -13.64 -2.33
N GLU A 53 -7.55 -12.56 -2.48
CA GLU A 53 -6.26 -12.53 -3.17
C GLU A 53 -5.11 -12.61 -2.16
N SER A 54 -4.02 -13.23 -2.57
CA SER A 54 -2.77 -13.28 -1.82
C SER A 54 -1.67 -12.55 -2.57
N GLY A 55 -0.96 -11.65 -1.90
CA GLY A 55 0.34 -11.17 -2.33
C GLY A 55 1.48 -11.77 -1.51
N ASN A 56 2.68 -11.23 -1.64
CA ASN A 56 3.81 -11.68 -0.83
C ASN A 56 3.62 -11.28 0.64
N GLU A 57 3.15 -12.24 1.46
CA GLU A 57 2.92 -12.10 2.91
C GLU A 57 1.77 -11.15 3.32
N TYR A 58 0.79 -10.95 2.43
CA TYR A 58 -0.44 -10.21 2.74
C TYR A 58 -1.65 -10.75 1.97
N TYR A 59 -2.84 -10.49 2.49
CA TYR A 59 -4.13 -10.79 1.84
C TYR A 59 -4.96 -9.52 1.65
N TYR A 60 -5.74 -9.49 0.56
CA TYR A 60 -6.70 -8.43 0.27
C TYR A 60 -7.92 -8.98 -0.49
N PHE A 61 -8.96 -8.16 -0.64
CA PHE A 61 -10.07 -8.49 -1.53
C PHE A 61 -9.96 -7.77 -2.86
N SER A 62 -10.15 -8.53 -3.95
CA SER A 62 -10.51 -7.99 -5.25
C SER A 62 -12.00 -8.26 -5.54
N ARG A 63 -12.55 -7.54 -6.52
CA ARG A 63 -13.90 -7.79 -7.06
C ARG A 63 -13.83 -7.77 -8.58
N ARG A 64 -14.74 -8.49 -9.24
CA ARG A 64 -14.98 -8.29 -10.68
C ARG A 64 -15.63 -6.91 -10.86
N GLU A 65 -14.90 -6.01 -11.51
CA GLU A 65 -15.21 -4.59 -11.54
C GLU A 65 -15.76 -4.13 -12.89
N ASN A 66 -16.56 -3.06 -12.87
CA ASN A 66 -17.02 -2.38 -14.07
C ASN A 66 -16.00 -1.31 -14.48
N LYS A 67 -16.04 -0.86 -15.74
CA LYS A 67 -15.07 0.09 -16.32
C LYS A 67 -14.80 1.35 -15.47
N VAL A 68 -15.80 1.86 -14.76
CA VAL A 68 -15.69 3.05 -13.89
C VAL A 68 -14.76 2.80 -12.68
N ASP A 69 -14.78 1.60 -12.12
CA ASP A 69 -13.92 1.25 -10.98
C ASP A 69 -12.44 1.16 -11.40
N LEU A 70 -12.19 0.77 -12.65
CA LEU A 70 -10.86 0.71 -13.25
C LEU A 70 -10.25 2.11 -13.42
N GLU A 71 -11.02 3.09 -13.90
CA GLU A 71 -10.57 4.48 -14.04
C GLU A 71 -10.18 5.08 -12.68
N ARG A 72 -10.99 4.85 -11.64
CA ARG A 72 -10.68 5.29 -10.28
C ARG A 72 -9.42 4.64 -9.72
N LYS A 73 -9.19 3.35 -10.00
CA LYS A 73 -7.94 2.66 -9.62
C LYS A 73 -6.74 3.25 -10.34
N LEU A 74 -6.89 3.60 -11.62
CA LEU A 74 -5.84 4.25 -12.39
C LEU A 74 -5.45 5.61 -11.77
N GLU A 75 -6.44 6.42 -11.39
CA GLU A 75 -6.20 7.70 -10.70
C GLU A 75 -5.47 7.51 -9.35
N ILE A 76 -5.88 6.51 -8.57
CA ILE A 76 -5.21 6.17 -7.30
C ILE A 76 -3.77 5.74 -7.56
N ALA A 77 -3.55 4.89 -8.55
CA ALA A 77 -2.24 4.37 -8.89
C ALA A 77 -1.31 5.48 -9.40
N VAL A 78 -1.80 6.36 -10.28
CA VAL A 78 -1.05 7.56 -10.75
C VAL A 78 -0.66 8.46 -9.58
N ARG A 79 -1.57 8.69 -8.62
CA ARG A 79 -1.26 9.46 -7.39
C ARG A 79 -0.07 8.87 -6.63
N TRP A 80 0.05 7.54 -6.62
CA TRP A 80 1.11 6.87 -5.88
C TRP A 80 2.45 6.81 -6.61
N ILE A 81 2.51 7.05 -7.92
CA ILE A 81 3.77 7.04 -8.69
C ILE A 81 4.75 8.07 -8.12
N ASP A 82 4.34 9.34 -8.05
CA ASP A 82 5.20 10.42 -7.57
C ASP A 82 5.58 10.24 -6.09
N VAL A 83 4.68 9.66 -5.30
CA VAL A 83 4.93 9.37 -3.87
C VAL A 83 5.94 8.23 -3.71
N LEU A 84 5.80 7.15 -4.49
CA LEU A 84 6.77 6.05 -4.52
C LEU A 84 8.15 6.55 -4.95
N ASP A 85 8.23 7.37 -5.99
CA ASP A 85 9.48 7.98 -6.44
C ASP A 85 10.15 8.81 -5.34
N PHE A 86 9.38 9.65 -4.63
CA PHE A 86 9.87 10.41 -3.48
C PHE A 86 10.41 9.52 -2.35
N ILE A 87 9.66 8.50 -1.91
CA ILE A 87 10.10 7.65 -0.79
C ILE A 87 11.26 6.72 -1.16
N LYS A 88 11.33 6.26 -2.42
CA LYS A 88 12.48 5.49 -2.92
C LYS A 88 13.73 6.35 -3.09
N THR A 89 13.57 7.63 -3.39
CA THR A 89 14.68 8.61 -3.36
C THR A 89 15.13 8.90 -1.93
N TYR A 90 14.20 8.94 -0.97
CA TYR A 90 14.55 9.07 0.44
C TYR A 90 15.39 7.88 0.91
N ASP A 91 14.98 6.65 0.60
CA ASP A 91 15.80 5.46 0.82
C ASP A 91 15.42 4.36 -0.17
N ALA A 92 16.39 3.84 -0.93
CA ALA A 92 16.14 2.79 -1.91
C ALA A 92 15.63 1.49 -1.25
N ALA A 93 15.94 1.27 0.04
CA ALA A 93 15.47 0.14 0.83
C ALA A 93 14.07 0.37 1.44
N PHE A 94 13.37 1.47 1.13
CA PHE A 94 12.03 1.74 1.61
C PHE A 94 11.02 0.73 1.01
N SER A 95 10.86 -0.41 1.67
CA SER A 95 9.92 -1.49 1.37
C SER A 95 9.57 -2.23 2.68
N SER A 96 8.86 -3.35 2.60
CA SER A 96 8.41 -4.14 3.76
C SER A 96 9.53 -4.34 4.80
N GLY A 97 9.23 -4.09 6.07
CA GLY A 97 10.17 -4.18 7.19
C GLY A 97 11.00 -2.93 7.47
N PHE A 98 11.04 -1.96 6.55
CA PHE A 98 11.74 -0.68 6.75
C PHE A 98 11.10 0.14 7.87
N ARG A 99 11.92 0.85 8.65
CA ARG A 99 11.48 1.72 9.74
C ARG A 99 11.99 3.13 9.54
N PHE A 100 11.15 4.11 9.82
CA PHE A 100 11.48 5.51 9.64
C PHE A 100 10.73 6.41 10.61
N GLN A 101 11.24 7.63 10.77
CA GLN A 101 10.57 8.72 11.49
C GLN A 101 10.34 9.88 10.52
N PRO A 102 9.14 10.52 10.53
CA PRO A 102 8.87 11.68 9.68
C PRO A 102 9.87 12.81 9.89
N ALA A 103 10.34 13.02 11.13
CA ALA A 103 11.34 14.03 11.46
C ALA A 103 12.66 13.82 10.72
N ASP A 104 13.12 12.56 10.59
CA ASP A 104 14.35 12.24 9.84
C ASP A 104 14.19 12.53 8.35
N MET A 105 13.00 12.28 7.80
CA MET A 105 12.68 12.65 6.41
C MET A 105 12.75 14.17 6.20
N VAL A 106 12.20 14.96 7.14
CA VAL A 106 12.25 16.43 7.10
C VAL A 106 13.70 16.92 7.11
N VAL A 107 14.54 16.36 7.97
CA VAL A 107 15.97 16.71 8.06
C VAL A 107 16.67 16.38 6.73
N LYS A 108 16.45 15.18 6.17
CA LYS A 108 17.09 14.76 4.92
C LYS A 108 16.67 15.65 3.74
N VAL A 109 15.38 15.98 3.64
CA VAL A 109 14.83 16.94 2.65
C VAL A 109 15.49 18.33 2.80
N GLY A 110 15.87 18.72 4.01
CA GLY A 110 16.56 19.99 4.25
C GLY A 110 17.97 20.06 3.64
N THR A 111 18.60 18.91 3.41
CA THR A 111 20.00 18.81 2.95
C THR A 111 20.17 18.21 1.55
N ASP A 112 19.17 17.49 1.05
CA ASP A 112 19.19 16.81 -0.24
C ASP A 112 18.34 17.57 -1.26
N LEU A 113 18.98 18.10 -2.31
CA LEU A 113 18.32 18.92 -3.33
C LEU A 113 17.33 18.11 -4.17
N GLU A 114 17.69 16.89 -4.58
CA GLU A 114 16.84 16.04 -5.41
C GLU A 114 15.59 15.64 -4.63
N LEU A 115 15.77 15.22 -3.38
CA LEU A 115 14.66 14.83 -2.51
C LEU A 115 13.71 16.01 -2.24
N LYS A 116 14.26 17.21 -2.09
CA LYS A 116 13.48 18.45 -1.94
C LYS A 116 12.69 18.81 -3.19
N GLU A 117 13.27 18.65 -4.37
CA GLU A 117 12.59 18.87 -5.65
C GLU A 117 11.42 17.89 -5.82
N LYS A 118 11.64 16.59 -5.55
CA LYS A 118 10.57 15.57 -5.59
C LYS A 118 9.45 15.87 -4.61
N LEU A 119 9.78 16.22 -3.35
CA LEU A 119 8.76 16.62 -2.38
C LEU A 119 7.98 17.84 -2.87
N THR A 120 8.65 18.86 -3.41
CA THR A 120 7.99 20.06 -3.94
C THR A 120 7.06 19.74 -5.10
N GLY A 121 7.39 18.74 -5.94
CA GLY A 121 6.50 18.21 -6.97
C GLY A 121 5.17 17.69 -6.43
N LEU A 122 5.17 17.14 -5.21
CA LEU A 122 3.98 16.61 -4.52
C LEU A 122 3.09 17.70 -3.89
N LYS A 123 3.38 18.98 -4.07
CA LYS A 123 2.63 20.10 -3.48
C LYS A 123 1.14 20.10 -3.83
N LYS A 124 0.79 19.80 -5.09
CA LYS A 124 -0.61 19.71 -5.53
C LYS A 124 -1.35 18.53 -4.89
N LEU A 125 -0.65 17.41 -4.75
CA LEU A 125 -1.20 16.17 -4.16
C LEU A 125 -1.42 16.33 -2.66
N THR A 126 -0.47 16.94 -1.96
CA THR A 126 -0.54 17.13 -0.50
C THR A 126 -1.44 18.31 -0.11
N GLY A 127 -1.54 19.34 -0.95
CA GLY A 127 -2.26 20.58 -0.63
C GLY A 127 -1.64 21.33 0.54
N ARG A 128 -0.31 21.23 0.69
CA ARG A 128 0.48 21.80 1.79
C ARG A 128 1.68 22.58 1.25
N GLU A 129 2.13 23.54 2.04
CA GLU A 129 3.23 24.45 1.67
C GLU A 129 4.54 24.09 2.38
N LYS A 130 4.46 23.71 3.66
CA LYS A 130 5.65 23.38 4.46
C LYS A 130 6.03 21.92 4.27
N HIS A 131 7.33 21.63 4.16
CA HIS A 131 7.83 20.27 3.97
C HIS A 131 7.36 19.30 5.07
N GLU A 132 7.36 19.73 6.33
CA GLU A 132 6.87 18.94 7.47
C GLU A 132 5.40 18.53 7.26
N GLU A 133 4.53 19.49 6.95
CA GLU A 133 3.10 19.24 6.71
C GLU A 133 2.87 18.35 5.47
N MET A 134 3.73 18.45 4.45
CA MET A 134 3.69 17.60 3.26
C MET A 134 4.08 16.15 3.59
N ILE A 135 5.17 15.96 4.34
CA ILE A 135 5.64 14.64 4.79
C ILE A 135 4.58 14.01 5.69
N ASP A 136 4.04 14.75 6.66
CA ASP A 136 2.96 14.26 7.51
C ASP A 136 1.74 13.81 6.69
N LYS A 137 1.39 14.55 5.64
CA LYS A 137 0.29 14.16 4.75
C LYS A 137 0.57 12.85 4.04
N ILE A 138 1.78 12.66 3.50
CA ILE A 138 2.20 11.43 2.81
C ILE A 138 2.18 10.25 3.78
N VAL A 139 2.74 10.41 4.98
CA VAL A 139 2.77 9.37 6.02
C VAL A 139 1.35 9.00 6.45
N ASN A 140 0.48 9.99 6.66
CA ASN A 140 -0.92 9.72 6.99
C ASN A 140 -1.67 9.01 5.87
N ASP A 141 -1.41 9.33 4.60
CA ASP A 141 -2.01 8.63 3.46
C ASP A 141 -1.52 7.18 3.35
N LEU A 142 -0.21 6.94 3.54
CA LEU A 142 0.37 5.59 3.58
C LEU A 142 -0.24 4.76 4.72
N LYS A 143 -0.43 5.37 5.89
CA LYS A 143 -1.03 4.71 7.06
C LYS A 143 -2.50 4.40 6.82
N ARG A 144 -3.27 5.38 6.32
CA ARG A 144 -4.70 5.22 6.05
C ARG A 144 -4.96 4.11 5.03
N ASP A 145 -4.12 4.04 4.00
CA ASP A 145 -4.28 3.07 2.92
C ASP A 145 -3.63 1.71 3.26
N GLY A 146 -3.10 1.54 4.48
CA GLY A 146 -2.69 0.25 5.05
C GLY A 146 -1.26 -0.19 4.73
N PHE A 147 -0.42 0.71 4.21
CA PHE A 147 0.93 0.39 3.75
C PHE A 147 2.01 0.57 4.83
N ILE A 148 1.72 1.36 5.87
CA ILE A 148 2.59 1.53 7.03
C ILE A 148 1.77 1.47 8.33
N GLU A 149 2.45 1.16 9.42
CA GLU A 149 1.86 1.15 10.76
C GLU A 149 2.73 1.92 11.74
N LEU A 150 2.11 2.54 12.75
CA LEU A 150 2.83 3.20 13.83
C LEU A 150 3.32 2.14 14.81
N GLU A 151 4.63 1.92 14.88
CA GLU A 151 5.24 0.90 15.74
C GLU A 151 5.58 1.46 17.13
N ASN A 152 5.97 2.73 17.20
CA ASN A 152 6.29 3.40 18.47
C ASN A 152 5.72 4.82 18.50
N GLU A 153 4.76 5.07 19.38
CA GLU A 153 4.10 6.37 19.55
C GLU A 153 5.04 7.44 20.13
N ILE A 154 5.96 7.06 21.02
CA ILE A 154 6.86 7.99 21.72
C ILE A 154 7.82 8.65 20.72
N THR A 155 8.39 7.85 19.84
CA THR A 155 9.37 8.30 18.86
C THR A 155 8.76 8.60 17.49
N SER A 156 7.45 8.38 17.32
CA SER A 156 6.77 8.44 16.02
C SER A 156 7.45 7.57 14.95
N THR A 157 7.87 6.36 15.34
CA THR A 157 8.50 5.40 14.42
C THR A 157 7.42 4.61 13.70
N TYR A 158 7.45 4.67 12.37
CA TYR A 158 6.59 3.89 11.49
C TYR A 158 7.35 2.71 10.92
N LYS A 159 6.63 1.61 10.70
CA LYS A 159 7.08 0.42 10.02
C LYS A 159 6.31 0.28 8.70
N VAL A 160 7.02 0.03 7.61
CA VAL A 160 6.43 -0.39 6.33
C VAL A 160 6.05 -1.88 6.43
N VAL A 161 4.81 -2.22 6.10
CA VAL A 161 4.28 -3.60 6.19
C VAL A 161 4.26 -4.28 4.83
N ALA A 162 4.07 -5.61 4.80
CA ALA A 162 4.09 -6.43 3.58
C ALA A 162 3.13 -5.92 2.49
N ALA A 163 1.96 -5.40 2.89
CA ALA A 163 0.97 -4.81 1.98
C ALA A 163 1.52 -3.64 1.13
N PHE A 164 2.63 -3.01 1.50
CA PHE A 164 3.31 -2.03 0.65
C PHE A 164 3.72 -2.63 -0.71
N GLY A 165 3.97 -3.95 -0.79
CA GLY A 165 4.23 -4.65 -2.05
C GLY A 165 3.09 -4.53 -3.06
N TYR A 166 1.82 -4.47 -2.61
CA TYR A 166 0.68 -4.20 -3.49
C TYR A 166 0.84 -2.86 -4.22
N LEU A 167 1.34 -1.84 -3.51
CA LEU A 167 1.55 -0.52 -4.09
C LEU A 167 2.68 -0.52 -5.11
N GLU A 168 3.77 -1.23 -4.82
CA GLU A 168 4.89 -1.39 -5.75
C GLU A 168 4.45 -2.11 -7.03
N GLU A 169 3.69 -3.20 -6.90
CA GLU A 169 3.13 -3.95 -8.03
C GLU A 169 2.13 -3.12 -8.84
N LEU A 170 1.28 -2.34 -8.18
CA LEU A 170 0.28 -1.48 -8.82
C LEU A 170 0.94 -0.42 -9.71
N VAL A 171 2.02 0.22 -9.23
CA VAL A 171 2.77 1.21 -10.01
C VAL A 171 3.59 0.54 -11.12
N ALA A 172 4.19 -0.62 -10.86
CA ALA A 172 4.90 -1.39 -11.88
C ALA A 172 3.98 -1.81 -13.05
N CYS A 173 2.72 -2.15 -12.77
CA CYS A 173 1.71 -2.47 -13.79
C CYS A 173 1.32 -1.29 -14.70
N ILE A 174 1.54 -0.04 -14.27
CA ILE A 174 1.33 1.13 -15.13
C ILE A 174 2.51 1.35 -16.08
N ASN A 175 3.71 1.06 -15.59
CA ASN A 175 4.98 1.22 -16.31
C ASN A 175 5.26 0.06 -17.29
N ILE A 176 4.25 -0.43 -18.01
CA ILE A 176 4.46 -1.42 -19.08
C ILE A 176 5.34 -0.75 -20.15
N PRO A 177 6.57 -1.25 -20.42
CA PRO A 177 7.32 -0.78 -21.58
C PRO A 177 6.52 -1.08 -22.85
N GLU A 178 6.53 -0.15 -23.81
CA GLU A 178 5.85 -0.23 -25.12
C GLU A 178 6.32 -1.39 -26.03
N GLU A 179 6.66 -2.57 -25.50
CA GLU A 179 7.24 -3.69 -26.27
C GLU A 179 6.25 -4.86 -26.52
N ILE A 180 4.94 -4.68 -26.31
CA ILE A 180 3.93 -5.63 -26.81
C ILE A 180 2.82 -4.91 -27.57
N GLN A 181 3.21 -3.96 -28.44
CA GLN A 181 2.38 -3.58 -29.58
C GLN A 181 3.12 -4.01 -30.85
N ASN A 182 2.66 -5.13 -31.42
CA ASN A 182 2.93 -5.66 -32.77
C ASN A 182 3.49 -7.09 -32.80
N GLU A 183 2.69 -8.06 -32.37
CA GLU A 183 2.61 -9.31 -33.13
C GLU A 183 1.15 -9.47 -33.59
N ILE A 184 0.87 -8.99 -34.79
CA ILE A 184 -0.31 -9.39 -35.55
C ILE A 184 -0.03 -10.83 -36.00
N PRO A 185 -0.87 -11.82 -35.67
CA PRO A 185 -0.68 -13.19 -36.16
C PRO A 185 -0.90 -13.22 -37.68
N GLU A 186 0.00 -13.88 -38.41
CA GLU A 186 -0.28 -14.37 -39.78
C GLU A 186 -1.30 -15.51 -39.76
#